data_AF-A0A7Z0SIN4-F1
#
_entry.id   AF-A0A7Z0SIN4-F1
#
_cell.length_a   1.000
_cell.length_b   1.000
_cell.length_c   1.000
_cell.angle_alpha   90.00
_cell.angle_beta   90.00
_cell.angle_gamma   90.00
#
_symmetry.space_group_name_H-M   'P 1'
#
loop_
_entity.id
_entity.type
_entity.pdbx_description
1 polymer ?
#
loop_
_entity_poly.entity_id
_entity_poly.type
_entity_poly.pdbx_seq_one_letter_code
_entity_poly.pdbx_strand_id
1 'polypeptide(L)'
;MEFSIVAIPILLLGTGSIELAQWFFNKQAVSLALLQAGRAGITTHANPASIENAFEEALLPLFPATPMLSARQRLQQALNQRSQTTNAAPWRIEILSPTPGAFLDFSDSSLAISHQTGLPAINNNYLAEQDQRKRALGWAHGLGPQSGQSILQANGLVLRLTYLHEPVLPGMKSLMRLLGGTGGTYARHAMARGGYLPLVQDIALVMQSHPVNWPLPENGKIVMPQSTSKNFSWAPLASPCQGLWCQGQQPASGTPGVNFPDHKPLPYWPPGHEQPGQASGPPTIKGGTDSVPSSGDLVVTPDDPACGVALCCA
;
A
#
# COMPACT_ATOMS: atom_id res chain seq x y z
N MET A 1 -7.90 -24.61 -48.27
CA MET A 1 -8.87 -24.39 -47.17
C MET A 1 -8.43 -25.08 -45.89
N GLU A 2 -7.96 -26.32 -45.92
CA GLU A 2 -7.54 -27.09 -44.72
C GLU A 2 -6.42 -26.43 -43.91
N PHE A 3 -5.41 -25.84 -44.57
CA PHE A 3 -4.32 -25.13 -43.88
C PHE A 3 -4.81 -23.93 -43.07
N SER A 4 -5.75 -23.14 -43.60
CA SER A 4 -6.26 -21.95 -42.90
C SER A 4 -7.07 -22.31 -41.65
N ILE A 5 -7.79 -23.43 -41.68
CA ILE A 5 -8.58 -23.93 -40.56
C ILE A 5 -7.68 -24.26 -39.36
N VAL A 6 -6.47 -24.78 -39.61
CA VAL A 6 -5.51 -25.14 -38.56
C VAL A 6 -4.58 -23.97 -38.20
N ALA A 7 -4.16 -23.16 -39.18
CA ALA A 7 -3.21 -22.07 -38.95
C ALA A 7 -3.77 -20.95 -38.07
N ILE A 8 -5.06 -20.58 -38.25
CA ILE A 8 -5.70 -19.51 -37.47
C ILE A 8 -5.71 -19.80 -35.96
N PRO A 9 -6.23 -20.95 -35.47
CA PRO A 9 -6.26 -21.21 -34.04
C PRO A 9 -4.86 -21.33 -33.44
N ILE A 10 -3.88 -21.89 -34.17
CA ILE A 10 -2.49 -21.95 -33.71
C ILE A 10 -1.91 -20.54 -33.54
N LEU A 11 -2.15 -19.64 -34.51
CA LEU A 11 -1.69 -18.25 -34.44
C LEU A 11 -2.37 -17.49 -33.28
N LEU A 12 -3.67 -17.69 -33.07
CA LEU A 12 -4.40 -17.09 -31.94
C LEU A 12 -3.86 -17.57 -30.59
N LEU A 13 -3.55 -18.86 -30.46
CA LEU A 13 -2.94 -19.41 -29.24
C LEU A 13 -1.53 -18.84 -29.00
N GLY A 14 -0.71 -18.75 -30.05
CA GLY A 14 0.64 -18.17 -29.94
C GLY A 14 0.60 -16.69 -29.53
N THR A 15 -0.24 -15.89 -30.19
CA THR A 15 -0.39 -14.46 -29.89
C THR A 15 -1.03 -14.21 -28.52
N GLY A 16 -2.04 -15.00 -28.14
CA GLY A 16 -2.65 -14.96 -26.81
C GLY A 16 -1.65 -15.25 -25.69
N SER A 17 -0.71 -16.17 -25.92
CA SER A 17 0.35 -16.48 -24.95
C SER A 17 1.30 -15.29 -24.72
N ILE A 18 1.65 -14.55 -25.79
CA ILE A 18 2.50 -13.34 -25.70
C ILE A 18 1.78 -12.23 -24.91
N GLU A 19 0.51 -11.99 -25.20
CA GLU A 19 -0.30 -11.00 -24.48
C GLU A 19 -0.38 -11.33 -22.99
N LEU A 20 -0.61 -12.61 -22.66
CA LEU A 20 -0.68 -13.06 -21.27
C LEU A 20 0.65 -12.85 -20.53
N ALA A 21 1.78 -13.14 -21.20
CA ALA A 21 3.10 -12.89 -20.64
C ALA A 21 3.35 -11.40 -20.37
N GLN A 22 3.02 -10.54 -21.35
CA GLN A 22 3.17 -9.09 -21.23
C GLN A 22 2.26 -8.50 -20.14
N TRP A 23 1.03 -9.00 -20.06
CA TRP A 23 0.09 -8.64 -19.00
C TRP A 23 0.63 -9.00 -17.62
N PHE A 24 1.14 -10.23 -17.46
CA PHE A 24 1.69 -10.70 -16.21
C PHE A 24 2.94 -9.93 -15.77
N PHE A 25 3.87 -9.66 -16.69
CA PHE A 25 5.05 -8.84 -16.43
C PHE A 25 4.66 -7.42 -15.96
N ASN A 26 3.74 -6.77 -16.67
CA ASN A 26 3.23 -5.45 -16.29
C ASN A 26 2.52 -5.49 -14.94
N LYS A 27 1.73 -6.54 -14.65
CA LYS A 27 1.07 -6.72 -13.37
C LYS A 27 2.09 -6.78 -12.22
N GLN A 28 3.16 -7.56 -12.37
CA GLN A 28 4.21 -7.70 -11.36
C GLN A 28 4.97 -6.39 -11.13
N ALA A 29 5.39 -5.72 -12.21
CA ALA A 29 6.11 -4.45 -12.10
C ALA A 29 5.25 -3.37 -11.44
N VAL A 30 3.96 -3.31 -11.78
CA VAL A 30 3.00 -2.39 -11.17
C VAL A 30 2.76 -2.71 -9.69
N SER A 31 2.75 -3.99 -9.28
CA SER A 31 2.66 -4.38 -7.87
C SER A 31 3.86 -3.91 -7.06
N LEU A 32 5.06 -4.05 -7.63
CA LEU A 32 6.26 -3.55 -6.99
C LEU A 32 6.22 -2.02 -6.88
N ALA A 33 5.79 -1.33 -7.93
CA ALA A 33 5.65 0.12 -7.91
C ALA A 33 4.63 0.59 -6.86
N LEU A 34 3.50 -0.09 -6.73
CA LEU A 34 2.51 0.19 -5.69
C LEU A 34 3.07 -0.04 -4.28
N LEU A 35 3.86 -1.10 -4.07
CA LEU A 35 4.55 -1.32 -2.80
C LEU A 35 5.54 -0.20 -2.47
N GLN A 36 6.31 0.29 -3.45
CA GLN A 36 7.23 1.43 -3.24
C GLN A 36 6.46 2.72 -2.92
N ALA A 37 5.35 2.96 -3.62
CA ALA A 37 4.45 4.07 -3.33
C ALA A 37 3.89 3.99 -1.90
N GLY A 38 3.49 2.79 -1.47
CA GLY A 38 3.05 2.52 -0.10
C GLY A 38 4.16 2.74 0.93
N ARG A 39 5.39 2.28 0.66
CA ARG A 39 6.55 2.50 1.54
C ARG A 39 6.89 3.98 1.71
N ALA A 40 6.84 4.75 0.63
CA ALA A 40 6.98 6.21 0.70
C ALA A 40 5.82 6.82 1.51
N GLY A 41 4.58 6.42 1.23
CA GLY A 41 3.40 6.89 1.94
C GLY A 41 3.47 6.69 3.45
N ILE A 42 3.84 5.49 3.93
CA ILE A 42 3.87 5.19 5.37
C ILE A 42 4.96 5.96 6.13
N THR A 43 6.04 6.39 5.47
CA THR A 43 7.14 7.14 6.10
C THR A 43 6.99 8.65 5.94
N THR A 44 6.27 9.12 4.92
CA THR A 44 6.06 10.55 4.66
C THR A 44 4.63 10.99 4.96
N HIS A 45 4.07 10.58 6.09
CA HIS A 45 2.78 11.07 6.60
C HIS A 45 1.59 10.86 5.65
N ALA A 46 1.62 9.83 4.82
CA ALA A 46 0.65 9.56 3.75
C ALA A 46 0.52 10.71 2.71
N ASN A 47 1.60 11.48 2.48
CA ASN A 47 1.61 12.57 1.51
C ASN A 47 1.36 12.07 0.07
N PRO A 48 0.30 12.54 -0.62
CA PRO A 48 0.00 12.17 -2.00
C PRO A 48 1.16 12.42 -2.97
N ALA A 49 1.87 13.54 -2.86
CA ALA A 49 2.98 13.85 -3.76
C ALA A 49 4.12 12.82 -3.65
N SER A 50 4.44 12.38 -2.43
CA SER A 50 5.44 11.33 -2.21
C SER A 50 5.00 9.98 -2.77
N ILE A 51 3.72 9.62 -2.59
CA ILE A 51 3.14 8.38 -3.12
C ILE A 51 3.19 8.39 -4.66
N GLU A 52 2.79 9.49 -5.29
CA GLU A 52 2.81 9.66 -6.76
C GLU A 52 4.24 9.56 -7.30
N ASN A 53 5.18 10.31 -6.71
CA ASN A 53 6.57 10.32 -7.17
C ASN A 53 7.23 8.95 -7.02
N ALA A 54 7.04 8.28 -5.89
CA ALA A 54 7.59 6.94 -5.66
C ALA A 54 6.97 5.88 -6.58
N PHE A 55 5.67 5.99 -6.86
CA PHE A 55 5.00 5.11 -7.83
C PHE A 55 5.59 5.27 -9.23
N GLU A 56 5.68 6.51 -9.74
CA GLU A 56 6.16 6.77 -11.09
C GLU A 56 7.66 6.46 -11.25
N GLU A 57 8.46 6.73 -10.22
CA GLU A 57 9.88 6.35 -10.21
C GLU A 57 10.03 4.82 -10.30
N ALA A 58 9.24 4.07 -9.53
CA ALA A 58 9.26 2.61 -9.56
C ALA A 58 8.66 2.02 -10.86
N LEU A 59 7.95 2.80 -11.68
CA LEU A 59 7.51 2.40 -13.01
C LEU A 59 8.58 2.54 -14.10
N LEU A 60 9.67 3.29 -13.87
CA LEU A 60 10.71 3.54 -14.89
C LEU A 60 11.26 2.26 -15.56
N PRO A 61 11.46 1.12 -14.86
CA PRO A 61 11.92 -0.11 -15.50
C PRO A 61 10.98 -0.65 -16.60
N LEU A 62 9.68 -0.31 -16.58
CA LEU A 62 8.75 -0.66 -17.65
C LEU A 62 8.95 0.18 -18.92
N PHE A 63 9.68 1.28 -18.83
CA PHE A 63 9.93 2.22 -19.91
C PHE A 63 11.43 2.38 -20.14
N PRO A 64 12.13 1.32 -20.60
CA PRO A 64 13.59 1.36 -20.76
C PRO A 64 14.01 2.47 -21.74
N ALA A 65 15.11 3.15 -21.43
CA ALA A 65 15.64 4.23 -22.25
C ALA A 65 15.98 3.75 -23.68
N THR A 66 15.90 4.67 -24.64
CA THR A 66 16.38 4.48 -26.02
C THR A 66 17.52 5.47 -26.28
N PRO A 67 18.25 5.35 -27.41
CA PRO A 67 19.28 6.34 -27.77
C PRO A 67 18.76 7.79 -27.86
N MET A 68 17.46 7.99 -28.07
CA MET A 68 16.85 9.31 -28.25
C MET A 68 16.09 9.82 -27.02
N LEU A 69 15.59 8.93 -26.17
CA LEU A 69 14.69 9.28 -25.06
C LEU A 69 15.10 8.57 -23.78
N SER A 70 15.18 9.33 -22.69
CA SER A 70 15.37 8.77 -21.36
C SER A 70 14.16 7.94 -20.92
N ALA A 71 14.36 7.04 -19.95
CA ALA A 71 13.28 6.23 -19.40
C ALA A 71 12.12 7.10 -18.88
N ARG A 72 12.46 8.22 -18.23
CA ARG A 72 11.48 9.17 -17.70
C ARG A 72 10.69 9.90 -18.79
N GLN A 73 11.35 10.29 -19.89
CA GLN A 73 10.67 10.87 -21.05
C GLN A 73 9.70 9.88 -21.70
N ARG A 74 10.08 8.60 -21.81
CA ARG A 74 9.20 7.54 -22.34
C ARG A 74 8.01 7.27 -21.45
N LEU A 75 8.22 7.20 -20.13
CA LEU A 75 7.14 7.10 -19.16
C LEU A 75 6.16 8.28 -19.33
N GLN A 76 6.67 9.50 -19.32
CA GLN A 76 5.84 10.70 -19.50
C GLN A 76 5.06 10.69 -20.82
N GLN A 77 5.68 10.29 -21.93
CA GLN A 77 4.99 10.16 -23.21
C GLN A 77 3.83 9.15 -23.14
N ALA A 78 4.06 7.98 -22.54
CA ALA A 78 3.03 6.96 -22.37
C ALA A 78 1.87 7.42 -21.47
N LEU A 79 2.20 8.10 -20.36
CA LEU A 79 1.20 8.67 -19.46
C LEU A 79 0.38 9.78 -20.15
N ASN A 80 1.03 10.67 -20.89
CA ASN A 80 0.36 11.75 -21.63
C ASN A 80 -0.56 11.19 -22.72
N GLN A 81 -0.09 10.23 -23.51
CA GLN A 81 -0.90 9.59 -24.54
C GLN A 81 -2.15 8.92 -23.95
N ARG A 82 -1.99 8.21 -22.83
CA ARG A 82 -3.10 7.57 -22.14
C ARG A 82 -4.08 8.58 -21.55
N SER A 83 -3.57 9.66 -20.97
CA SER A 83 -4.39 10.76 -20.47
C SER A 83 -5.21 11.40 -21.59
N GLN A 84 -4.61 11.69 -22.74
CA GLN A 84 -5.31 12.24 -23.90
C GLN A 84 -6.38 11.27 -24.44
N THR A 85 -6.05 9.99 -24.56
CA THR A 85 -6.96 8.98 -25.12
C THR A 85 -8.18 8.72 -24.21
N THR A 86 -7.97 8.71 -22.89
CA THR A 86 -9.04 8.44 -21.92
C THR A 86 -9.70 9.72 -21.38
N ASN A 87 -9.07 10.88 -21.58
CA ASN A 87 -9.36 12.15 -20.91
C ASN A 87 -9.71 11.93 -19.44
N ALA A 88 -8.77 11.27 -18.76
CA ALA A 88 -8.74 10.90 -17.36
C ALA A 88 -7.28 10.68 -16.94
N ALA A 89 -7.01 10.56 -15.64
CA ALA A 89 -5.67 10.23 -15.15
C ALA A 89 -5.15 8.92 -15.80
N PRO A 90 -3.85 8.80 -16.10
CA PRO A 90 -3.27 7.62 -16.77
C PRO A 90 -3.20 6.37 -15.88
N TRP A 91 -3.34 6.56 -14.56
CA TRP A 91 -3.51 5.54 -13.55
C TRP A 91 -4.19 6.24 -12.36
N ARG A 92 -4.75 5.47 -11.42
CA ARG A 92 -5.40 6.02 -10.23
C ARG A 92 -5.08 5.20 -8.98
N ILE A 93 -4.59 5.85 -7.93
CA ILE A 93 -4.44 5.30 -6.59
C ILE A 93 -5.52 5.90 -5.70
N GLU A 94 -6.36 5.06 -5.11
CA GLU A 94 -7.38 5.42 -4.13
C GLU A 94 -6.83 5.15 -2.72
N ILE A 95 -6.81 6.18 -1.86
CA ILE A 95 -6.46 6.03 -0.44
C ILE A 95 -7.73 5.60 0.30
N LEU A 96 -7.84 4.30 0.63
CA LEU A 96 -9.00 3.73 1.32
C LEU A 96 -8.94 3.93 2.85
N SER A 97 -7.74 4.01 3.41
CA SER A 97 -7.49 4.32 4.81
C SER A 97 -6.15 5.06 4.93
N PRO A 98 -6.01 6.07 5.81
CA PRO A 98 -7.04 6.66 6.68
C PRO A 98 -8.19 7.31 5.89
N THR A 99 -9.42 7.20 6.41
CA THR A 99 -10.57 7.91 5.84
C THR A 99 -10.64 9.35 6.34
N PRO A 100 -11.32 10.27 5.63
CA PRO A 100 -11.56 11.63 6.13
C PRO A 100 -12.22 11.65 7.52
N GLY A 101 -13.14 10.71 7.80
CA GLY A 101 -13.77 10.57 9.11
C GLY A 101 -12.79 10.18 10.21
N ALA A 102 -11.74 9.41 9.89
CA ALA A 102 -10.75 9.00 10.88
C ALA A 102 -9.97 10.19 11.44
N PHE A 103 -9.72 11.20 10.60
CA PHE A 103 -9.11 12.45 11.05
C PHE A 103 -10.05 13.25 11.97
N LEU A 104 -11.36 13.16 11.82
CA LEU A 104 -12.31 13.79 12.75
C LEU A 104 -12.33 13.09 14.12
N ASP A 105 -12.16 11.78 14.15
CA ASP A 105 -12.23 10.99 15.39
C ASP A 105 -10.89 10.96 16.17
N PHE A 106 -9.77 10.92 15.46
CA PHE A 106 -8.46 10.60 16.02
C PHE A 106 -7.39 11.67 15.81
N SER A 107 -7.73 12.87 15.30
CA SER A 107 -6.74 13.94 15.15
C SER A 107 -6.15 14.37 16.50
N ASP A 108 -4.85 14.59 16.52
CA ASP A 108 -4.11 15.14 17.65
C ASP A 108 -3.39 16.42 17.19
N SER A 109 -3.92 17.57 17.61
CA SER A 109 -3.39 18.88 17.25
C SER A 109 -2.08 19.23 17.97
N SER A 110 -1.64 18.44 18.95
CA SER A 110 -0.39 18.67 19.68
C SER A 110 0.85 18.13 18.94
N LEU A 111 0.64 17.36 17.87
CA LEU A 111 1.71 16.78 17.07
C LEU A 111 2.51 17.87 16.34
N ALA A 112 3.84 17.77 16.37
CA ALA A 112 4.73 18.70 15.66
C ALA A 112 4.38 18.82 14.16
N ILE A 113 4.04 17.70 13.51
CA ILE A 113 3.63 17.71 12.09
C ILE A 113 2.30 18.44 11.88
N SER A 114 1.36 18.37 12.82
CA SER A 114 0.09 19.11 12.74
C SER A 114 0.35 20.61 12.85
N HIS A 115 1.24 21.03 13.77
CA HIS A 115 1.67 22.42 13.88
C HIS A 115 2.44 22.91 12.64
N GLN A 116 3.32 22.10 12.06
CA GLN A 116 4.12 22.45 10.89
C GLN A 116 3.28 22.60 9.62
N THR A 117 2.28 21.73 9.44
CA THR A 117 1.45 21.69 8.24
C THR A 117 0.16 22.51 8.37
N GLY A 118 -0.30 22.77 9.59
CA GLY A 118 -1.63 23.31 9.87
C GLY A 118 -2.77 22.33 9.57
N LEU A 119 -2.46 21.05 9.35
CA LEU A 119 -3.43 20.03 8.96
C LEU A 119 -3.69 19.03 10.10
N PRO A 120 -4.89 18.43 10.19
CA PRO A 120 -5.18 17.35 11.13
C PRO A 120 -4.25 16.15 10.89
N ALA A 121 -3.67 15.61 11.95
CA ALA A 121 -2.79 14.45 11.91
C ALA A 121 -3.21 13.43 12.98
N ILE A 122 -3.07 12.14 12.69
CA ILE A 122 -3.38 11.07 13.65
C ILE A 122 -2.10 10.63 14.34
N ASN A 123 -2.15 10.49 15.66
CA ASN A 123 -1.02 10.03 16.44
C ASN A 123 -0.76 8.53 16.19
N ASN A 124 0.46 8.19 15.80
CA ASN A 124 0.91 6.83 15.44
C ASN A 124 1.64 6.13 16.60
N ASN A 125 1.80 6.80 17.74
CA ASN A 125 2.52 6.28 18.89
C ASN A 125 1.53 5.62 19.87
N TYR A 126 1.94 4.57 20.57
CA TYR A 126 1.12 3.95 21.64
C TYR A 126 -0.31 3.60 21.19
N LEU A 127 -0.45 3.01 20.00
CA LEU A 127 -1.76 2.76 19.39
C LEU A 127 -2.63 1.81 20.23
N ALA A 128 -2.02 0.81 20.88
CA ALA A 128 -2.73 -0.13 21.73
C ALA A 128 -3.32 0.57 22.97
N GLU A 129 -2.54 1.43 23.62
CA GLU A 129 -2.96 2.20 24.78
C GLU A 129 -4.00 3.26 24.40
N GLN A 130 -3.84 3.88 23.22
CA GLN A 130 -4.85 4.78 22.68
C GLN A 130 -6.18 4.05 22.44
N ASP A 131 -6.16 2.87 21.81
CA ASP A 131 -7.37 2.05 21.59
C ASP A 131 -8.05 1.68 22.92
N GLN A 132 -7.26 1.23 23.91
CA GLN A 132 -7.77 0.92 25.24
C GLN A 132 -8.40 2.14 25.92
N ARG A 133 -7.78 3.33 25.83
CA ARG A 133 -8.36 4.57 26.36
C ARG A 133 -9.69 4.91 25.68
N LYS A 134 -9.80 4.76 24.36
CA LYS A 134 -11.06 5.02 23.64
C LYS A 134 -12.17 4.06 24.06
N ARG A 135 -11.86 2.77 24.27
CA ARG A 135 -12.82 1.80 24.83
C ARG A 135 -13.25 2.17 26.25
N ALA A 136 -12.31 2.59 27.10
CA ALA A 136 -12.60 3.03 28.47
C ALA A 136 -13.49 4.30 28.50
N LEU A 137 -13.40 5.16 27.48
CA LEU A 137 -14.27 6.32 27.28
C LEU A 137 -15.66 5.97 26.73
N GLY A 138 -15.98 4.67 26.55
CA GLY A 138 -17.30 4.21 26.10
C GLY A 138 -17.48 4.15 24.58
N TRP A 139 -16.41 4.26 23.80
CA TRP A 139 -16.51 4.06 22.35
C TRP A 139 -16.81 2.58 22.05
N ALA A 140 -17.89 2.32 21.31
CA ALA A 140 -18.31 0.96 20.97
C ALA A 140 -17.18 0.23 20.24
N HIS A 141 -16.59 -0.79 20.89
CA HIS A 141 -15.42 -1.53 20.41
C HIS A 141 -14.18 -0.67 20.08
N GLY A 142 -14.07 0.55 20.62
CA GLY A 142 -12.97 1.48 20.31
C GLY A 142 -13.10 2.15 18.94
N LEU A 143 -14.25 2.02 18.27
CA LEU A 143 -14.50 2.59 16.96
C LEU A 143 -14.87 4.07 17.06
N GLY A 144 -14.33 4.86 16.14
CA GLY A 144 -14.63 6.27 16.03
C GLY A 144 -16.05 6.53 15.51
N PRO A 145 -16.77 7.51 16.08
CA PRO A 145 -18.17 7.77 15.73
C PRO A 145 -18.38 8.29 14.31
N GLN A 146 -17.40 8.99 13.71
CA GLN A 146 -17.52 9.49 12.33
C GLN A 146 -16.99 8.49 11.30
N SER A 147 -15.90 7.79 11.63
CA SER A 147 -15.19 6.89 10.72
C SER A 147 -15.68 5.46 10.74
N GLY A 148 -16.21 5.00 11.88
CA GLY A 148 -16.44 3.57 12.12
C GLY A 148 -15.15 2.73 12.17
N GLN A 149 -13.98 3.37 12.26
CA GLN A 149 -12.67 2.70 12.31
C GLN A 149 -12.10 2.75 13.73
N SER A 150 -11.29 1.76 14.12
CA SER A 150 -10.44 1.87 15.30
C SER A 150 -9.20 2.71 15.02
N ILE A 151 -8.50 3.15 16.06
CA ILE A 151 -7.26 3.92 15.88
C ILE A 151 -6.16 3.13 15.17
N LEU A 152 -6.16 1.80 15.33
CA LEU A 152 -5.25 0.89 14.64
C LEU A 152 -5.49 0.89 13.13
N GLN A 153 -6.76 0.91 12.72
CA GLN A 153 -7.15 0.95 11.30
C GLN A 153 -6.93 2.34 10.70
N ALA A 154 -7.20 3.39 11.48
CA ALA A 154 -6.92 4.76 11.11
C ALA A 154 -5.40 5.03 10.90
N ASN A 155 -4.53 4.29 11.60
CA ASN A 155 -3.07 4.30 11.36
C ASN A 155 -2.59 3.22 10.38
N GLY A 156 -3.49 2.68 9.56
CA GLY A 156 -3.15 1.84 8.42
C GLY A 156 -3.30 2.61 7.11
N LEU A 157 -2.29 2.53 6.25
CA LEU A 157 -2.36 3.02 4.87
C LEU A 157 -2.86 1.89 3.96
N VAL A 158 -4.07 2.04 3.43
CA VAL A 158 -4.64 1.10 2.46
C VAL A 158 -4.79 1.81 1.13
N LEU A 159 -4.11 1.30 0.11
CA LEU A 159 -4.09 1.86 -1.23
C LEU A 159 -4.72 0.88 -2.21
N ARG A 160 -5.57 1.38 -3.10
CA ARG A 160 -6.08 0.65 -4.27
C ARG A 160 -5.61 1.32 -5.54
N LEU A 161 -4.82 0.62 -6.33
CA LEU A 161 -4.40 1.04 -7.65
C LEU A 161 -5.35 0.51 -8.71
N THR A 162 -5.74 1.37 -9.66
CA THR A 162 -6.24 1.01 -10.98
C THR A 162 -5.24 1.49 -12.02
N TYR A 163 -4.48 0.57 -12.60
CA TYR A 163 -3.53 0.84 -13.67
C TYR A 163 -4.11 0.42 -15.02
N LEU A 164 -3.99 1.27 -16.04
CA LEU A 164 -4.58 1.01 -17.36
C LEU A 164 -3.56 0.32 -18.26
N HIS A 165 -3.65 -1.01 -18.40
CA HIS A 165 -2.79 -1.75 -19.31
C HIS A 165 -3.22 -1.56 -20.76
N GLU A 166 -2.26 -1.35 -21.67
CA GLU A 166 -2.52 -1.24 -23.10
C GLU A 166 -2.40 -2.62 -23.75
N PRO A 167 -3.49 -3.16 -24.34
CA PRO A 167 -3.41 -4.44 -25.03
C PRO A 167 -2.51 -4.35 -26.27
N VAL A 168 -1.65 -5.34 -26.47
CA VAL A 168 -0.71 -5.38 -27.60
C VAL A 168 -1.35 -6.03 -28.82
N LEU A 169 -2.28 -6.97 -28.61
CA LEU A 169 -2.94 -7.68 -29.71
C LEU A 169 -3.88 -6.81 -30.54
N PRO A 170 -3.86 -6.95 -31.88
CA PRO A 170 -4.80 -6.25 -32.76
C PRO A 170 -6.24 -6.66 -32.42
N GLY A 171 -7.17 -5.70 -32.48
CA GLY A 171 -8.58 -5.92 -32.19
C GLY A 171 -8.96 -5.93 -30.70
N MET A 172 -8.01 -6.19 -29.78
CA MET A 172 -8.30 -6.27 -28.34
C MET A 172 -8.79 -4.93 -27.78
N LYS A 173 -8.24 -3.80 -28.23
CA LYS A 173 -8.74 -2.47 -27.87
C LYS A 173 -10.21 -2.26 -28.26
N SER A 174 -10.62 -2.73 -29.43
CA SER A 174 -12.01 -2.62 -29.88
C SER A 174 -12.93 -3.48 -29.02
N LEU A 175 -12.49 -4.69 -28.66
CA LEU A 175 -13.20 -5.55 -27.71
C LEU A 175 -13.36 -4.86 -26.35
N MET A 176 -12.28 -4.26 -25.82
CA MET A 176 -12.33 -3.54 -24.54
C MET A 176 -13.30 -2.35 -24.60
N ARG A 177 -13.37 -1.62 -25.72
CA ARG A 177 -14.35 -0.55 -25.92
C ARG A 177 -15.78 -1.07 -25.89
N LEU A 178 -16.05 -2.22 -26.50
CA LEU A 178 -17.37 -2.86 -26.48
C LEU A 178 -17.77 -3.32 -25.07
N LEU A 179 -16.81 -3.86 -24.30
CA LEU A 179 -17.02 -4.32 -22.92
C LEU A 179 -17.08 -3.19 -21.90
N GLY A 180 -16.52 -2.02 -22.22
CA GLY A 180 -16.39 -0.87 -21.31
C GLY A 180 -17.73 -0.34 -20.80
N GLY A 181 -18.82 -0.53 -21.55
CA GLY A 181 -20.17 -0.08 -21.19
C GLY A 181 -20.26 1.43 -20.92
N THR A 182 -21.44 1.90 -20.52
CA THR A 182 -21.72 3.32 -20.20
C THR A 182 -21.61 3.65 -18.71
N GLY A 183 -21.04 2.74 -17.91
CA GLY A 183 -20.96 2.88 -16.45
C GLY A 183 -19.92 3.92 -16.00
N GLY A 184 -20.21 4.65 -14.91
CA GLY A 184 -19.43 5.79 -14.43
C GLY A 184 -18.16 5.49 -13.61
N THR A 185 -17.65 4.26 -13.58
CA THR A 185 -16.39 3.97 -12.85
C THR A 185 -15.18 4.30 -13.72
N TYR A 186 -14.07 4.72 -13.09
CA TYR A 186 -12.83 5.07 -13.78
C TYR A 186 -12.34 3.94 -14.72
N ALA A 187 -12.36 2.70 -14.25
CA ALA A 187 -11.98 1.52 -15.02
C ALA A 187 -12.86 1.32 -16.28
N ARG A 188 -14.18 1.46 -16.15
CA ARG A 188 -15.13 1.31 -17.28
C ARG A 188 -14.98 2.42 -18.31
N HIS A 189 -14.83 3.65 -17.85
CA HIS A 189 -14.57 4.79 -18.71
C HIS A 189 -13.27 4.64 -19.52
N ALA A 190 -12.20 4.16 -18.88
CA ALA A 190 -10.93 3.88 -19.55
C ALA A 190 -11.03 2.75 -20.60
N MET A 191 -11.80 1.69 -20.31
CA MET A 191 -12.12 0.63 -21.28
C MET A 191 -12.91 1.21 -22.46
N ALA A 192 -14.01 1.90 -22.20
CA ALA A 192 -14.95 2.40 -23.22
C ALA A 192 -14.30 3.40 -24.19
N ARG A 193 -13.45 4.30 -23.68
CA ARG A 193 -12.79 5.33 -24.51
C ARG A 193 -11.47 4.86 -25.11
N GLY A 194 -10.58 4.33 -24.27
CA GLY A 194 -9.21 4.03 -24.69
C GLY A 194 -8.98 2.58 -25.13
N GLY A 195 -9.90 1.67 -24.82
CA GLY A 195 -9.68 0.25 -25.04
C GLY A 195 -8.60 -0.34 -24.12
N TYR A 196 -8.37 0.28 -22.96
CA TYR A 196 -7.39 -0.18 -21.98
C TYR A 196 -7.98 -1.25 -21.07
N LEU A 197 -7.16 -2.22 -20.66
CA LEU A 197 -7.51 -3.24 -19.67
C LEU A 197 -7.15 -2.76 -18.25
N PRO A 198 -8.12 -2.53 -17.35
CA PRO A 198 -7.84 -2.07 -16.00
C PRO A 198 -7.26 -3.20 -15.14
N LEU A 199 -6.09 -2.94 -14.53
CA LEU A 199 -5.45 -3.79 -13.53
C LEU A 199 -5.72 -3.19 -12.15
N VAL A 200 -6.43 -3.93 -11.31
CA VAL A 200 -6.71 -3.51 -9.93
C VAL A 200 -5.81 -4.25 -8.96
N GLN A 201 -5.16 -3.50 -8.06
CA GLN A 201 -4.28 -4.04 -7.03
C GLN A 201 -4.44 -3.28 -5.73
N ASP A 202 -4.52 -4.01 -4.63
CA ASP A 202 -4.66 -3.43 -3.29
C ASP A 202 -3.42 -3.76 -2.46
N ILE A 203 -2.98 -2.81 -1.63
CA ILE A 203 -2.00 -3.04 -0.57
C ILE A 203 -2.47 -2.41 0.74
N ALA A 204 -2.05 -3.00 1.85
CA ALA A 204 -2.27 -2.48 3.18
C ALA A 204 -0.94 -2.52 3.94
N LEU A 205 -0.54 -1.37 4.50
CA LEU A 205 0.69 -1.21 5.26
C LEU A 205 0.39 -0.43 6.54
N VAL A 206 1.10 -0.76 7.62
CA VAL A 206 1.01 0.00 8.87
C VAL A 206 1.84 1.27 8.74
N MET A 207 1.28 2.40 9.16
CA MET A 207 1.98 3.68 9.15
C MET A 207 3.26 3.64 10.01
N GLN A 208 4.33 4.26 9.51
CA GLN A 208 5.60 4.47 10.23
C GLN A 208 5.78 5.94 10.62
N SER A 209 4.75 6.75 10.41
CA SER A 209 4.69 8.19 10.66
C SER A 209 3.25 8.58 10.98
N HIS A 210 3.04 9.78 11.51
CA HIS A 210 1.69 10.31 11.75
C HIS A 210 0.99 10.60 10.42
N PRO A 211 -0.08 9.90 10.01
CA PRO A 211 -0.76 10.28 8.78
C PRO A 211 -1.39 11.66 8.93
N VAL A 212 -1.34 12.45 7.86
CA VAL A 212 -1.88 13.82 7.79
C VAL A 212 -3.01 13.87 6.76
N ASN A 213 -4.04 14.67 7.02
CA ASN A 213 -5.13 14.89 6.09
C ASN A 213 -4.74 15.86 4.98
N TRP A 214 -3.93 15.39 4.03
CA TRP A 214 -3.44 16.20 2.91
C TRP A 214 -4.57 16.57 1.93
N PRO A 215 -4.53 17.76 1.32
CA PRO A 215 -5.35 18.05 0.15
C PRO A 215 -4.95 17.11 -1.00
N LEU A 216 -5.96 16.62 -1.73
CA LEU A 216 -5.73 15.74 -2.87
C LEU A 216 -5.28 16.55 -4.10
N PRO A 217 -4.35 16.02 -4.92
CA PRO A 217 -3.91 16.70 -6.13
C PRO A 217 -5.02 16.74 -7.19
N GLU A 218 -5.12 17.85 -7.92
CA GLU A 218 -6.14 18.06 -8.97
C GLU A 218 -5.95 17.17 -10.21
N ASN A 219 -4.79 16.53 -10.35
CA ASN A 219 -4.44 15.67 -11.47
C ASN A 219 -5.26 14.36 -11.54
N GLY A 220 -6.04 14.04 -10.49
CA GLY A 220 -6.92 12.87 -10.42
C GLY A 220 -6.20 11.52 -10.36
N LYS A 221 -4.87 11.53 -10.18
CA LYS A 221 -4.05 10.32 -10.02
C LYS A 221 -4.17 9.75 -8.62
N ILE A 222 -4.25 10.60 -7.59
CA ILE A 222 -4.52 10.18 -6.22
C ILE A 222 -5.86 10.74 -5.80
N VAL A 223 -6.74 9.86 -5.34
CA VAL A 223 -8.08 10.23 -4.88
C VAL A 223 -8.39 9.52 -3.56
N MET A 224 -9.40 9.99 -2.85
CA MET A 224 -10.05 9.21 -1.80
C MET A 224 -11.41 8.73 -2.31
N PRO A 225 -11.93 7.60 -1.80
CA PRO A 225 -13.30 7.20 -2.05
C PRO A 225 -14.21 8.36 -1.65
N GLN A 226 -14.93 8.93 -2.61
CA GLN A 226 -16.05 9.78 -2.25
C GLN A 226 -17.07 8.90 -1.56
N SER A 227 -17.50 9.29 -0.37
CA SER A 227 -18.50 8.57 0.43
C SER A 227 -19.81 8.48 -0.34
N THR A 228 -19.90 7.51 -1.24
CA THR A 228 -21.15 6.83 -1.52
C THR A 228 -21.21 5.76 -0.46
N SER A 229 -22.02 5.97 0.57
CA SER A 229 -22.15 5.07 1.71
C SER A 229 -22.43 3.64 1.24
N LYS A 230 -21.38 2.84 1.10
CA LYS A 230 -21.45 1.39 1.07
C LYS A 230 -20.42 0.93 2.08
N ASN A 231 -20.95 0.53 3.23
CA ASN A 231 -20.23 -0.08 4.33
C ASN A 231 -19.13 -1.00 3.79
N PHE A 232 -17.88 -0.54 3.86
CA PHE A 232 -16.75 -1.40 3.58
C PHE A 232 -16.48 -2.19 4.85
N SER A 233 -17.17 -3.31 4.99
CA SER A 233 -16.89 -4.27 6.05
C SER A 233 -15.59 -4.98 5.73
N TRP A 234 -14.58 -4.85 6.59
CA TRP A 234 -13.44 -5.77 6.60
C TRP A 234 -13.88 -7.09 7.23
N ALA A 235 -14.79 -7.80 6.58
CA ALA A 235 -14.82 -9.24 6.77
C ALA A 235 -13.61 -9.80 6.01
N PRO A 236 -12.84 -10.75 6.57
CA PRO A 236 -11.99 -11.57 5.72
C PRO A 236 -12.88 -12.11 4.60
N LEU A 237 -12.44 -11.98 3.34
CA LEU A 237 -13.09 -12.58 2.18
C LEU A 237 -13.01 -14.11 2.33
N ALA A 238 -13.82 -14.67 3.21
CA ALA A 238 -14.28 -16.03 3.07
C ALA A 238 -15.24 -16.01 1.88
N SER A 239 -14.68 -16.06 0.68
CA SER A 239 -15.47 -16.43 -0.50
C SER A 239 -16.17 -17.75 -0.15
N PRO A 240 -17.52 -17.83 -0.24
CA PRO A 240 -18.17 -19.11 -0.05
C PRO A 240 -17.58 -20.08 -1.07
N CYS A 241 -17.03 -21.19 -0.59
CA CYS A 241 -16.51 -22.21 -1.48
C CYS A 241 -17.67 -22.72 -2.35
N GLN A 242 -17.63 -22.40 -3.64
CA GLN A 242 -18.58 -22.91 -4.61
C GLN A 242 -17.86 -23.91 -5.51
N GLY A 243 -18.21 -25.19 -5.37
CA GLY A 243 -17.69 -26.30 -6.16
C GLY A 243 -18.18 -27.64 -5.62
N LEU A 244 -18.17 -28.68 -6.45
CA LEU A 244 -18.56 -30.06 -6.08
C LEU A 244 -17.83 -30.58 -4.82
N TRP A 245 -16.66 -30.03 -4.52
CA TRP A 245 -15.80 -30.39 -3.39
C TRP A 245 -16.20 -29.74 -2.06
N CYS A 246 -17.22 -28.88 -2.05
CA CYS A 246 -17.72 -28.20 -0.84
C CYS A 246 -19.11 -28.69 -0.40
N GLN A 247 -19.51 -29.86 -0.92
CA GLN A 247 -20.74 -30.55 -0.57
C GLN A 247 -20.58 -31.24 0.80
N GLY A 248 -20.64 -30.46 1.88
CA GLY A 248 -20.52 -30.98 3.24
C GLY A 248 -20.58 -29.95 4.38
N GLN A 249 -20.54 -28.65 4.08
CA GLN A 249 -20.68 -27.61 5.11
C GLN A 249 -21.93 -26.78 4.87
N GLN A 250 -23.07 -27.28 5.35
CA GLN A 250 -24.22 -26.43 5.63
C GLN A 250 -23.90 -25.55 6.85
N PRO A 251 -24.17 -24.24 6.80
CA PRO A 251 -24.11 -23.42 8.01
C PRO A 251 -25.22 -23.89 8.96
N ALA A 252 -24.81 -24.38 10.13
CA ALA A 252 -25.72 -24.76 11.19
C ALA A 252 -26.60 -23.56 11.55
N SER A 253 -27.88 -23.65 11.20
CA SER A 253 -28.92 -22.77 11.75
C SER A 253 -29.21 -23.27 13.16
N GLY A 254 -28.38 -22.87 14.11
CA GLY A 254 -28.51 -23.26 15.51
C GLY A 254 -27.81 -22.24 16.39
N THR A 255 -28.57 -21.56 17.23
CA THR A 255 -28.08 -20.82 18.39
C THR A 255 -27.15 -21.72 19.23
N PRO A 256 -25.90 -21.32 19.51
CA PRO A 256 -25.09 -22.04 20.49
C PRO A 256 -25.07 -21.25 21.79
N GLY A 257 -25.69 -21.83 22.82
CA GLY A 257 -25.33 -21.57 24.21
C GLY A 257 -23.85 -21.88 24.41
N VAL A 258 -23.22 -21.04 25.22
CA VAL A 258 -21.79 -21.09 25.51
C VAL A 258 -21.52 -22.28 26.45
N ASN A 259 -20.96 -23.36 25.90
CA ASN A 259 -20.21 -24.36 26.66
C ASN A 259 -18.77 -24.34 26.13
N PHE A 260 -17.87 -23.76 26.92
CA PHE A 260 -16.43 -23.81 26.65
C PHE A 260 -15.92 -25.23 26.94
N PRO A 261 -15.16 -25.86 26.03
CA PRO A 261 -14.32 -26.98 26.40
C PRO A 261 -13.12 -26.48 27.21
N ASP A 262 -12.79 -27.26 28.25
CA ASP A 262 -11.74 -27.03 29.22
C ASP A 262 -10.38 -26.78 28.54
N HIS A 263 -9.87 -25.55 28.62
CA HIS A 263 -8.53 -25.24 28.15
C HIS A 263 -7.52 -25.59 29.25
N LYS A 264 -6.66 -26.58 28.97
CA LYS A 264 -5.40 -26.75 29.71
C LYS A 264 -4.65 -25.41 29.74
N PRO A 265 -4.13 -24.97 30.90
CA PRO A 265 -3.34 -23.75 30.96
C PRO A 265 -2.05 -23.90 30.15
N LEU A 266 -1.68 -22.82 29.45
CA LEU A 266 -0.41 -22.69 28.75
C LEU A 266 0.77 -22.85 29.74
N PRO A 267 1.92 -23.41 29.31
CA PRO A 267 3.08 -23.55 30.17
C PRO A 267 3.60 -22.19 30.63
N TYR A 268 3.79 -22.08 31.95
CA TYR A 268 4.37 -20.95 32.65
C TYR A 268 5.82 -20.72 32.21
N TRP A 269 6.11 -19.52 31.71
CA TRP A 269 7.49 -19.05 31.52
C TRP A 269 8.03 -18.56 32.87
N PRO A 270 9.18 -19.07 33.35
CA PRO A 270 9.76 -18.61 34.60
C PRO A 270 10.23 -17.15 34.46
N PRO A 271 10.19 -16.35 35.55
CA PRO A 271 10.79 -15.02 35.56
C PRO A 271 12.29 -15.16 35.34
N GLY A 272 12.85 -14.33 34.46
CA GLY A 272 14.29 -14.24 34.28
C GLY A 272 14.97 -13.90 35.61
N HIS A 273 16.01 -14.66 35.95
CA HIS A 273 16.83 -14.39 37.13
C HIS A 273 17.47 -13.00 37.02
N GLU A 274 17.08 -12.09 37.91
CA GLU A 274 17.89 -10.93 38.25
C GLU A 274 19.20 -11.41 38.88
N GLN A 275 20.31 -11.11 38.20
CA GLN A 275 21.65 -11.32 38.72
C GLN A 275 22.09 -10.02 39.42
N PRO A 276 22.50 -10.05 40.70
CA PRO A 276 22.86 -8.84 41.43
C PRO A 276 24.25 -8.37 40.99
N GLY A 277 24.32 -7.25 40.28
CA GLY A 277 25.55 -6.66 39.77
C GLY A 277 25.63 -5.15 40.04
N GLN A 278 26.27 -4.81 41.15
CA GLN A 278 27.07 -3.61 41.43
C GLN A 278 26.60 -2.24 40.89
N ALA A 279 26.24 -1.37 41.85
CA ALA A 279 26.15 0.07 41.68
C ALA A 279 27.50 0.67 41.27
N SER A 280 27.53 1.33 40.12
CA SER A 280 28.54 2.34 39.76
C SER A 280 27.81 3.66 39.53
N GLY A 281 28.19 4.67 40.33
CA GLY A 281 27.57 5.99 40.33
C GLY A 281 27.84 6.81 39.07
N PRO A 282 27.16 7.96 38.91
CA PRO A 282 27.25 8.78 37.70
C PRO A 282 28.61 9.51 37.62
N PRO A 283 29.24 9.60 36.44
CA PRO A 283 30.45 10.40 36.28
C PRO A 283 30.11 11.88 36.10
N THR A 284 30.81 12.69 36.91
CA THR A 284 30.83 14.15 36.91
C THR A 284 31.40 14.70 35.60
N ILE A 285 30.67 15.58 34.91
CA ILE A 285 31.18 16.34 33.76
C ILE A 285 31.87 17.61 34.27
N LYS A 286 33.19 17.72 34.06
CA LYS A 286 33.94 18.98 34.10
C LYS A 286 34.16 19.47 32.66
N GLY A 287 33.88 20.75 32.42
CA GLY A 287 33.95 21.39 31.10
C GLY A 287 35.36 21.72 30.62
N GLY A 288 35.44 22.11 29.34
CA GLY A 288 36.61 22.73 28.72
C GLY A 288 36.69 22.61 27.20
N THR A 289 36.14 23.63 26.51
CA THR A 289 36.62 24.30 25.27
C THR A 289 37.07 23.54 24.00
N ASP A 290 36.39 23.89 22.90
CA ASP A 290 36.86 24.20 21.54
C ASP A 290 37.80 23.24 20.78
N SER A 291 37.28 22.62 19.71
CA SER A 291 37.66 22.86 18.29
C SER A 291 37.08 21.81 17.33
N VAL A 292 36.75 22.23 16.11
CA VAL A 292 36.21 21.45 14.96
C VAL A 292 37.05 21.85 13.74
N PRO A 293 37.27 21.02 12.69
CA PRO A 293 37.67 19.61 12.58
C PRO A 293 38.92 19.44 11.67
N SER A 294 39.46 18.23 11.50
CA SER A 294 40.27 17.91 10.31
C SER A 294 40.01 16.49 9.83
N SER A 295 39.74 16.38 8.53
CA SER A 295 39.55 15.15 7.77
C SER A 295 40.89 14.41 7.62
N GLY A 296 40.89 13.10 7.89
CA GLY A 296 42.03 12.21 7.64
C GLY A 296 42.16 11.16 8.75
N ASP A 297 42.17 9.89 8.34
CA ASP A 297 42.48 8.70 9.14
C ASP A 297 41.37 8.13 10.05
N LEU A 298 40.41 7.46 9.42
CA LEU A 298 39.72 6.33 10.04
C LEU A 298 40.59 5.07 9.88
N VAL A 299 41.61 4.92 10.72
CA VAL A 299 42.29 3.63 10.91
C VAL A 299 41.48 2.81 11.91
N VAL A 300 40.83 1.76 11.42
CA VAL A 300 40.15 0.77 12.26
C VAL A 300 41.19 -0.16 12.84
N THR A 301 41.26 -0.25 14.17
CA THR A 301 42.16 -1.17 14.88
C THR A 301 41.62 -2.62 14.82
N PRO A 302 42.49 -3.65 14.81
CA PRO A 302 42.09 -5.05 14.54
C PRO A 302 41.22 -5.73 15.61
N ASP A 303 40.97 -5.07 16.75
CA ASP A 303 40.27 -5.66 17.90
C ASP A 303 38.81 -5.21 18.05
N ASP A 304 38.17 -4.72 16.98
CA ASP A 304 36.74 -4.40 16.99
C ASP A 304 35.87 -5.69 16.91
N PRO A 305 35.03 -5.98 17.91
CA PRO A 305 34.15 -7.15 17.92
C PRO A 305 33.10 -7.16 16.80
N ALA A 306 32.92 -6.06 16.06
CA ALA A 306 32.04 -6.00 14.88
C ALA A 306 32.65 -6.64 13.61
N CYS A 307 33.94 -7.01 13.62
CA CYS A 307 34.65 -7.56 12.46
C CYS A 307 34.26 -9.02 12.10
N GLY A 308 33.30 -9.63 12.82
CA GLY A 308 32.95 -11.04 12.71
C GLY A 308 31.63 -11.38 12.01
N VAL A 309 30.83 -10.40 11.53
CA VAL A 309 29.45 -10.73 11.10
C VAL A 309 28.97 -10.19 9.74
N ALA A 310 29.64 -9.23 9.10
CA ALA A 310 29.36 -8.91 7.69
C ALA A 310 30.39 -7.94 7.09
N LEU A 311 31.10 -8.40 6.05
CA LEU A 311 31.69 -7.62 4.96
C LEU A 311 32.67 -6.48 5.32
N CYS A 312 33.96 -6.81 5.39
CA CYS A 312 35.03 -5.87 5.04
C CYS A 312 35.37 -6.05 3.55
N CYS A 313 35.12 -5.05 2.72
CA CYS A 313 35.67 -4.97 1.37
C CYS A 313 36.89 -4.04 1.37
N ALA A 314 37.94 -4.48 0.65
CA ALA A 314 39.22 -3.79 0.47
C ALA A 314 39.11 -2.47 -0.31
#